data_AF-A0A945K640-F1
#
_entry.id   AF-A0A945K640-F1
#
_cell.length_a   1.000
_cell.length_b   1.000
_cell.length_c   1.000
_cell.angle_alpha   90.00
_cell.angle_beta   90.00
_cell.angle_gamma   90.00
#
_symmetry.space_group_name_H-M   'P 1'
#
loop_
_entity.id
_entity.type
_entity.pdbx_description
1 polymer ?
#
loop_
_entity_poly.entity_id
_entity_poly.type
_entity_poly.pdbx_seq_one_letter_code
_entity_poly.pdbx_strand_id
1 'polypeptide(L)' 'SVIEKISDKKEGIIFLLWGAFAQKKSVLINIKKHHILATTHPSPFSAYRGFLGCQHFSKTNKILLKNNQQPINWKLCSES' A
#
# COMPACT_ATOMS: atom_id res chain seq x y z
N SER A 1 -7.66 3.29 -16.74
CA SER A 1 -6.34 3.83 -16.30
C SER A 1 -5.31 2.70 -16.11
N VAL A 2 -4.05 2.96 -15.74
CA VAL A 2 -3.08 1.88 -15.41
C VAL A 2 -3.52 1.11 -14.15
N ILE A 3 -4.04 1.80 -13.14
CA ILE A 3 -4.49 1.18 -11.87
C ILE A 3 -5.63 0.20 -12.12
N GLU A 4 -6.62 0.62 -12.90
CA GLU A 4 -7.79 -0.20 -13.27
C GLU A 4 -7.36 -1.45 -14.06
N LYS A 5 -6.46 -1.30 -15.05
CA LYS A 5 -5.91 -2.45 -15.79
C LYS A 5 -5.18 -3.45 -14.88
N ILE A 6 -4.48 -2.98 -13.83
CA ILE A 6 -3.85 -3.85 -12.83
C ILE A 6 -4.93 -4.53 -11.99
N SER A 7 -5.94 -3.77 -11.55
CA SER A 7 -7.03 -4.29 -10.74
C SER A 7 -7.87 -5.36 -11.46
N ASP A 8 -7.98 -5.29 -12.78
CA ASP A 8 -8.76 -6.24 -13.56
C ASP A 8 -7.97 -7.53 -13.85
N LYS A 9 -6.67 -7.39 -14.16
CA LYS A 9 -5.81 -8.47 -14.67
C LYS A 9 -5.01 -9.21 -13.61
N LYS A 10 -4.95 -8.71 -12.38
CA LYS A 10 -4.19 -9.30 -11.27
C LYS A 10 -5.10 -9.53 -10.08
N GLU A 11 -4.60 -10.28 -9.10
CA GLU A 11 -5.31 -10.56 -7.84
C GLU A 11 -4.30 -10.51 -6.68
N GLY A 12 -4.79 -10.28 -5.46
CA GLY A 12 -3.96 -10.25 -4.24
C GLY A 12 -3.04 -9.03 -4.11
N ILE A 13 -3.05 -8.10 -5.07
CA ILE A 13 -2.25 -6.86 -5.02
C ILE A 13 -2.59 -6.03 -3.78
N ILE A 14 -1.55 -5.49 -3.12
CA ILE A 14 -1.66 -4.62 -1.95
C ILE A 14 -1.35 -3.18 -2.38
N PHE A 15 -2.36 -2.32 -2.37
CA PHE A 15 -2.26 -0.90 -2.73
C PHE A 15 -2.05 -0.04 -1.48
N LEU A 16 -0.97 0.73 -1.45
CA LEU A 16 -0.69 1.71 -0.41
C LEU A 16 -1.17 3.09 -0.86
N LEU A 17 -2.29 3.58 -0.31
CA LEU A 17 -2.90 4.85 -0.69
C LEU A 17 -2.63 5.93 0.38
N TRP A 18 -1.55 6.68 0.21
CA TRP A 18 -1.15 7.72 1.15
C TRP A 18 -1.61 9.13 0.71
N GLY A 19 -2.46 9.74 1.54
CA GLY A 19 -3.06 11.04 1.26
C GLY A 19 -4.35 11.01 0.45
N ALA A 20 -5.14 12.07 0.56
CA ALA A 20 -6.49 12.16 -0.01
C ALA A 20 -6.51 11.95 -1.53
N PHE A 21 -5.52 12.48 -2.26
CA PHE A 21 -5.44 12.31 -3.71
C PHE A 21 -5.24 10.84 -4.12
N ALA A 22 -4.41 10.09 -3.39
CA ALA A 22 -4.23 8.67 -3.64
C ALA A 22 -5.49 7.87 -3.26
N GLN A 23 -6.11 8.21 -2.13
CA GLN A 23 -7.33 7.55 -1.65
C GLN A 23 -8.52 7.72 -2.61
N LYS A 24 -8.63 8.85 -3.32
CA LYS A 24 -9.64 9.04 -4.39
C LYS A 24 -9.56 8.00 -5.50
N LYS A 25 -8.38 7.41 -5.73
CA LYS A 25 -8.19 6.36 -6.76
C LYS A 25 -8.67 4.97 -6.30
N SER A 26 -9.09 4.82 -5.04
CA SER A 26 -9.66 3.56 -4.53
C SER A 26 -10.87 3.08 -5.31
N VAL A 27 -11.64 3.99 -5.93
CA VAL A 27 -12.78 3.65 -6.80
C VAL A 27 -12.39 2.83 -8.03
N LEU A 28 -11.11 2.84 -8.41
CA LEU A 28 -10.56 2.09 -9.54
C LEU A 28 -10.03 0.71 -9.13
N ILE A 29 -10.19 0.32 -7.87
CA ILE A 29 -9.60 -0.90 -7.30
C ILE A 29 -10.72 -1.80 -6.78
N ASN A 30 -10.75 -3.03 -7.26
CA ASN A 30 -11.68 -4.05 -6.75
C ASN A 30 -11.20 -4.59 -5.40
N ILE A 31 -11.78 -4.08 -4.31
CA ILE A 31 -11.43 -4.45 -2.93
C ILE A 31 -11.74 -5.91 -2.55
N LYS A 32 -12.53 -6.63 -3.36
CA LYS A 32 -12.75 -8.07 -3.15
C LYS A 32 -11.57 -8.90 -3.66
N LYS A 33 -10.83 -8.38 -4.65
CA LYS A 33 -9.66 -9.02 -5.25
C LYS A 33 -8.33 -8.55 -4.65
N HIS A 34 -8.34 -7.38 -4.01
CA HIS A 34 -7.13 -6.65 -3.61
C HIS A 34 -7.23 -6.11 -2.20
N HIS A 35 -6.06 -5.74 -1.64
CA HIS A 35 -5.97 -5.12 -0.34
C HIS A 35 -5.63 -3.63 -0.49
N ILE A 36 -6.25 -2.78 0.31
CA ILE A 36 -5.94 -1.35 0.38
C ILE A 36 -5.48 -1.01 1.80
N LEU A 37 -4.32 -0.38 1.92
CA LEU A 37 -3.85 0.24 3.15
C LEU A 37 -3.78 1.76 2.94
N ALA A 38 -4.65 2.50 3.61
CA ALA A 38 -4.78 3.94 3.45
C ALA A 38 -4.39 4.69 4.74
N THR A 39 -3.66 5.79 4.60
CA THR A 39 -3.36 6.72 5.71
C THR A 39 -3.09 8.14 5.17
N THR A 40 -2.79 9.10 6.04
CA THR A 40 -2.39 10.45 5.66
C THR A 40 -1.09 10.45 4.85
N HIS A 41 -0.81 11.55 4.16
CA HIS A 41 0.38 11.63 3.30
C HIS A 41 1.66 11.70 4.16
N PRO A 42 2.79 11.09 3.73
CA PRO A 42 4.07 11.11 4.44
C PRO A 42 4.72 12.49 4.54
N SER A 43 4.19 13.51 3.87
CA SER A 43 4.70 14.88 3.94
C SER A 43 4.73 15.37 5.39
N PRO A 44 5.77 16.13 5.81
CA PRO A 44 5.93 16.63 7.18
C PRO A 44 4.67 17.32 7.74
N PHE A 45 3.92 18.02 6.89
CA PHE A 45 2.70 18.74 7.29
C PHE A 45 1.53 17.83 7.73
N SER A 46 1.55 16.55 7.34
CA SER A 46 0.45 15.60 7.61
C SER A 46 0.90 14.26 8.19
N ALA A 47 2.22 14.04 8.32
CA ALA A 47 2.77 12.76 8.73
C ALA A 47 2.32 12.37 10.15
N TYR A 48 2.35 13.33 11.08
CA TYR A 48 1.93 13.15 12.47
C TYR A 48 0.43 12.85 12.63
N ARG A 49 -0.39 13.16 11.61
CA ARG A 49 -1.84 12.95 11.65
C ARG A 49 -2.27 11.51 11.36
N GLY A 50 -1.33 10.60 11.08
CA GLY A 50 -1.66 9.18 10.90
C GLY A 50 -0.66 8.35 10.10
N PHE A 51 0.26 8.97 9.35
CA PHE A 51 1.30 8.24 8.61
C PHE A 51 2.34 7.64 9.56
N LEU A 52 2.82 8.43 10.53
CA LEU A 52 3.70 7.94 11.58
C LEU A 52 2.92 6.93 12.45
N GLY A 53 3.47 5.73 12.60
CA GLY A 53 2.82 4.64 13.33
C GLY A 53 1.77 3.84 12.52
N CYS A 54 1.52 4.17 11.24
CA CYS A 54 0.54 3.43 10.42
C CYS A 54 0.91 1.96 10.22
N GLN A 55 2.21 1.64 10.32
CA GLN A 55 2.78 0.30 10.17
C GLN A 55 2.47 -0.35 8.82
N HIS A 56 2.31 0.44 7.74
CA HIS A 56 1.93 -0.12 6.43
C HIS A 56 2.95 -1.12 5.90
N PHE A 57 4.26 -0.89 6.06
CA PHE A 57 5.29 -1.83 5.59
C PHE A 57 5.18 -3.21 6.25
N SER A 58 5.01 -3.26 7.58
CA SER A 58 4.86 -4.53 8.29
C SER A 58 3.49 -5.17 8.06
N LYS A 59 2.42 -4.37 7.93
CA LYS A 59 1.09 -4.86 7.53
C LYS A 59 1.10 -5.47 6.13
N THR A 60 1.78 -4.86 5.16
CA THR A 60 1.97 -5.43 3.82
C THR A 60 2.62 -6.80 3.90
N ASN A 61 3.73 -6.91 4.64
CA ASN A 61 4.41 -8.20 4.79
C ASN A 61 3.53 -9.24 5.52
N LYS A 62 2.72 -8.83 6.51
CA LYS A 62 1.75 -9.74 7.14
C LYS A 62 0.71 -10.26 6.17
N ILE A 63 0.22 -9.44 5.24
CA ILE A 63 -0.73 -9.87 4.20
C ILE A 63 -0.04 -10.83 3.22
N LEU A 64 1.18 -10.51 2.77
CA LEU A 64 1.96 -11.38 1.89
C LEU A 64 2.18 -12.76 2.51
N LEU A 65 2.60 -12.80 3.78
CA LEU A 65 2.81 -14.05 4.51
C LEU A 65 1.52 -14.86 4.66
N LYS A 66 0.38 -14.22 4.95
CA LYS A 66 -0.93 -14.89 5.00
C LYS A 66 -1.33 -15.50 3.64
N ASN A 67 -0.87 -14.90 2.55
CA ASN A 67 -1.11 -15.36 1.19
C ASN A 67 0.00 -16.31 0.70
N ASN A 68 0.87 -16.82 1.58
CA ASN A 68 2.02 -17.68 1.26
C ASN A 68 3.01 -17.03 0.26
N GLN A 69 3.13 -15.72 0.27
CA GLN A 69 4.06 -14.96 -0.56
C GLN A 69 5.25 -14.48 0.25
N GLN A 70 6.39 -14.28 -0.43
CA GLN A 70 7.58 -13.76 0.21
C GLN A 70 7.36 -12.31 0.67
N PRO A 71 7.76 -11.95 1.90
CA PRO A 71 7.68 -10.59 2.39
C PRO A 71 8.70 -9.69 1.64
N ILE A 72 8.37 -8.41 1.53
CA ILE A 72 9.26 -7.43 0.91
C ILE A 72 10.35 -7.06 1.91
N ASN A 73 11.61 -7.11 1.48
CA ASN A 73 12.72 -6.50 2.19
C ASN A 73 12.73 -4.99 1.90
N TRP A 74 12.34 -4.20 2.89
CA TRP A 74 12.24 -2.74 2.80
C TRP A 74 13.57 -2.02 3.09
N LYS A 75 14.62 -2.75 3.50
CA LYS A 75 15.94 -2.15 3.68
C LYS A 75 16.49 -1.78 2.31
N LEU A 76 16.83 -0.50 2.13
CA LEU A 76 17.57 -0.05 0.97
C LEU A 76 19.01 -0.56 1.07
N CYS A 77 19.60 -0.93 -0.06
CA CYS A 77 21.03 -1.18 -0.11
C CYS A 77 21.75 0.13 0.25
N SER A 78 22.48 0.15 1.35
CA SER A 78 23.43 1.21 1.61
C SER A 78 24.68 0.93 0.77
N GLU A 79 25.03 1.86 -0.13
CA GLU A 79 26.39 1.89 -0.66
C GLU A 79 27.35 2.19 0.50
N SER A 80 28.47 1.47 0.52
CA SER A 80 29.56 1.66 1.49
C SER A 80 30.61 2.58 0.92
#